data_AF-E3L980-F1
#
_entry.id   AF-E3L980-F1
#
_cell.length_a   1.000
_cell.length_b   1.000
_cell.length_c   1.000
_cell.angle_alpha   90.00
_cell.angle_beta   90.00
_cell.angle_gamma   90.00
#
_symmetry.space_group_name_H-M   'P 1'
#
loop_
_entity.id
_entity.type
_entity.pdbx_description
1 polymer ?
#
loop_
_entity_poly.entity_id
_entity_poly.type
_entity_poly.pdbx_seq_one_letter_code
_entity_poly.pdbx_strand_id
1 'polypeptide(L)'
;MLSLGLHPEDDLFLDEQSRVHNEFHSLLTCSDNPQTNSFYNNISSKSKSMIKHPTQQRILEALNFDPRGDEEQKSKMMTRAAVQVIIAYYFKSNTGKFLQVFPNESIFISSLVRITKRTGERFLHEYFMLNGFKEMANLKLFPWRNYFLKTSNNLVILKRLIQSQRGC
;
A
#
# COMPACT_ATOMS: atom_id res chain seq x y z
N MET A 1 -3.06 10.33 -1.15
CA MET A 1 -2.50 9.19 -0.38
C MET A 1 -3.42 8.94 0.80
N LEU A 2 -3.72 7.68 1.14
CA LEU A 2 -4.51 7.37 2.34
C LEU A 2 -3.72 7.85 3.55
N SER A 3 -4.19 8.89 4.23
CA SER A 3 -3.49 9.45 5.39
C SER A 3 -3.49 8.50 6.59
N LEU A 4 -4.32 7.46 6.56
CA LEU A 4 -4.44 6.45 7.61
C LEU A 4 -4.72 7.04 8.99
N GLY A 5 -5.19 8.29 9.07
CA GLY A 5 -5.39 9.03 10.33
C GLY A 5 -4.26 10.00 10.70
N LEU A 6 -3.14 10.01 9.97
CA LEU A 6 -2.11 11.05 10.09
C LEU A 6 -2.58 12.37 9.50
N HIS A 7 -2.15 13.49 10.06
CA HIS A 7 -2.42 14.79 9.48
C HIS A 7 -1.54 15.00 8.24
N PRO A 8 -2.01 15.67 7.17
CA PRO A 8 -1.19 15.97 5.99
C PRO A 8 0.09 16.78 6.30
N GLU A 9 0.12 17.43 7.46
CA GLU A 9 1.25 18.24 7.93
C GLU A 9 2.22 17.47 8.83
N ASP A 10 1.89 16.22 9.20
CA ASP A 10 2.78 15.40 10.03
C ASP A 10 4.05 15.04 9.24
N ASP A 11 5.23 15.26 9.82
CA ASP A 11 6.54 14.92 9.21
C ASP A 11 6.59 13.46 8.74
N LEU A 12 5.98 12.55 9.50
CA LEU A 12 5.89 11.14 9.17
C LEU A 12 5.08 10.90 7.89
N PHE A 13 3.97 11.63 7.72
CA PHE A 13 3.14 11.54 6.53
C PHE A 13 3.90 12.07 5.31
N LEU A 14 4.56 13.22 5.45
CA LEU A 14 5.34 13.84 4.37
C LEU A 14 6.53 12.97 3.94
N ASP A 15 7.27 12.36 4.88
CA ASP A 15 8.36 11.44 4.56
C ASP A 15 7.86 10.20 3.80
N GLU A 16 6.79 9.56 4.28
CA GLU A 16 6.21 8.40 3.59
C GLU A 16 5.63 8.76 2.23
N GLN A 17 4.98 9.92 2.09
CA GLN A 17 4.47 10.41 0.82
C GLN A 17 5.59 10.66 -0.19
N SER A 18 6.67 11.32 0.24
CA SER A 18 7.86 11.55 -0.59
C SER A 18 8.46 10.24 -1.08
N ARG A 19 8.54 9.23 -0.22
CA ARG A 19 9.08 7.91 -0.57
C ARG A 19 8.22 7.17 -1.58
N VAL A 20 6.89 7.15 -1.39
CA VAL A 20 5.95 6.56 -2.36
C VAL A 20 6.07 7.27 -3.71
N HIS A 21 6.19 8.60 -3.71
CA HIS A 21 6.37 9.39 -4.93
C HIS A 21 7.69 9.07 -5.65
N ASN A 22 8.80 8.95 -4.91
CA ASN A 22 10.09 8.55 -5.48
C ASN A 22 10.04 7.14 -6.07
N GLU A 23 9.32 6.22 -5.43
CA GLU A 23 9.11 4.89 -5.98
C GLU A 23 8.27 4.92 -7.26
N PHE A 24 7.19 5.71 -7.30
CA PHE A 24 6.41 5.94 -8.52
C PHE A 24 7.29 6.43 -9.67
N HIS A 25 8.12 7.45 -9.41
CA HIS A 25 9.04 7.98 -10.40
C HIS A 25 10.05 6.91 -10.86
N SER A 26 10.61 6.14 -9.93
CA SER A 26 11.52 5.05 -10.26
C SER A 26 10.86 3.97 -11.11
N LEU A 27 9.59 3.63 -10.85
CA LEU A 27 8.84 2.63 -11.62
C LEU A 27 8.47 3.13 -13.02
N LEU A 28 8.18 4.42 -13.14
CA LEU A 28 7.91 5.07 -14.42
C LEU A 28 9.17 5.12 -15.30
N THR A 29 10.34 5.32 -14.69
CA THR A 29 11.66 5.47 -15.34
C THR A 29 12.50 4.17 -15.33
N CYS A 30 11.88 3.02 -15.04
CA CYS A 30 12.55 1.72 -14.81
C CYS A 30 13.45 1.22 -15.96
N SER A 31 13.34 1.75 -17.18
CA SER A 31 14.28 1.45 -18.28
C SER A 31 15.71 1.89 -17.95
N ASP A 32 15.88 2.87 -17.07
CA ASP A 32 17.15 3.60 -16.93
C ASP A 32 17.92 3.27 -15.63
N ASN A 33 17.37 2.42 -14.75
CA ASN A 33 18.01 2.07 -13.45
C ASN A 33 18.34 0.56 -13.31
N PRO A 34 19.63 0.16 -13.45
CA PRO A 34 20.08 -1.23 -13.35
C PRO A 34 19.82 -1.89 -11.98
N GLN A 35 19.86 -1.12 -10.89
CA GLN A 35 19.69 -1.66 -9.52
C GLN A 35 18.24 -2.05 -9.24
N THR A 36 17.29 -1.23 -9.70
CA THR A 36 15.86 -1.50 -9.59
C THR A 36 15.48 -2.74 -10.40
N ASN A 37 16.02 -2.86 -11.61
CA ASN A 37 15.85 -4.05 -12.44
C ASN A 37 16.46 -5.30 -11.77
N SER A 38 17.66 -5.20 -11.19
CA SER A 38 18.29 -6.32 -10.48
C SER A 38 17.49 -6.78 -9.24
N PHE A 39 16.96 -5.86 -8.43
CA PHE A 39 16.14 -6.23 -7.27
C PHE A 39 14.92 -7.03 -7.71
N TYR A 40 14.12 -6.49 -8.62
CA TYR A 40 12.92 -7.18 -9.06
C TYR A 40 13.30 -8.48 -9.80
N ASN A 41 14.33 -8.45 -10.69
CA ASN A 41 15.27 -9.52 -11.09
C ASN A 41 15.22 -10.79 -10.24
N ASN A 42 15.63 -10.61 -9.00
CA ASN A 42 16.07 -11.67 -8.09
C ASN A 42 15.02 -12.12 -7.07
N ILE A 43 13.86 -11.48 -7.05
CA ILE A 43 12.73 -11.90 -6.22
C ILE A 43 12.28 -13.33 -6.62
N SER A 44 11.82 -14.15 -5.66
CA SER A 44 11.31 -15.51 -5.94
C SER A 44 10.13 -15.49 -6.94
N SER A 45 9.90 -16.56 -7.71
CA SER A 45 8.82 -16.64 -8.71
C SER A 45 7.42 -16.32 -8.14
N LYS A 46 7.13 -16.68 -6.89
CA LYS A 46 5.88 -16.34 -6.18
C LYS A 46 5.74 -14.84 -5.89
N SER A 47 6.86 -14.16 -5.67
CA SER A 47 6.90 -12.72 -5.40
C SER A 47 7.15 -11.90 -6.68
N LYS A 48 7.65 -12.51 -7.77
CA LYS A 48 7.76 -11.89 -9.11
C LYS A 48 6.37 -11.54 -9.67
N SER A 49 5.36 -12.38 -9.42
CA SER A 49 3.98 -12.11 -9.89
C SER A 49 3.39 -10.83 -9.29
N MET A 50 3.88 -10.38 -8.13
CA MET A 50 3.34 -9.21 -7.43
C MET A 50 3.90 -7.86 -7.93
N ILE A 51 5.08 -7.81 -8.56
CA ILE A 51 5.78 -6.51 -8.71
C ILE A 51 6.46 -6.28 -10.06
N LYS A 52 6.80 -7.33 -10.80
CA LYS A 52 8.00 -7.23 -11.64
C LYS A 52 7.80 -6.76 -13.08
N HIS A 53 6.60 -6.86 -13.64
CA HIS A 53 6.41 -6.60 -15.07
C HIS A 53 5.07 -6.00 -15.52
N PRO A 54 4.01 -5.92 -14.70
CA PRO A 54 2.82 -5.17 -15.10
C PRO A 54 2.75 -3.76 -14.50
N THR A 55 3.62 -3.34 -13.57
CA THR A 55 3.44 -2.05 -12.88
C THR A 55 3.71 -0.85 -13.77
N GLN A 56 4.85 -0.79 -14.48
CA GLN A 56 5.15 0.32 -15.40
C GLN A 56 4.14 0.38 -16.55
N GLN A 57 3.83 -0.75 -17.17
CA GLN A 57 2.83 -0.83 -18.24
C GLN A 57 1.46 -0.36 -17.75
N ARG A 58 0.99 -0.80 -16.57
CA ARG A 58 -0.29 -0.33 -15.99
C ARG A 58 -0.27 1.16 -15.67
N ILE A 59 0.86 1.70 -15.22
CA ILE A 59 1.01 3.15 -15.00
C ILE A 59 0.84 3.89 -16.33
N LEU A 60 1.56 3.47 -17.38
CA LEU A 60 1.49 4.09 -18.70
C LEU A 60 0.10 3.94 -19.33
N GLU A 61 -0.52 2.77 -19.23
CA GLU A 61 -1.90 2.53 -19.68
C GLU A 61 -2.89 3.44 -18.96
N ALA A 62 -2.76 3.62 -17.65
CA ALA A 62 -3.64 4.50 -16.87
C ALA A 62 -3.44 5.98 -17.22
N LEU A 63 -2.20 6.42 -17.42
CA LEU A 63 -1.87 7.81 -17.77
C LEU A 63 -2.30 8.17 -19.20
N ASN A 64 -2.16 7.25 -20.14
CA ASN A 64 -2.50 7.45 -21.56
C ASN A 64 -3.96 7.12 -21.88
N PHE A 65 -4.75 6.66 -20.90
CA PHE A 65 -6.16 6.37 -21.11
C PHE A 65 -6.94 7.66 -21.42
N ASP A 66 -7.46 7.74 -22.64
CA ASP A 66 -8.35 8.80 -23.09
C ASP A 66 -9.77 8.49 -22.60
N PRO A 67 -10.33 9.29 -21.66
CA PRO A 67 -11.60 8.94 -21.04
C PRO A 67 -12.78 8.99 -22.00
N ARG A 68 -12.79 9.84 -23.05
CA ARG A 68 -13.96 10.11 -23.94
C ARG A 68 -15.34 9.76 -23.35
N GLY A 69 -15.65 10.27 -22.15
CA GLY A 69 -16.93 10.06 -21.46
C GLY A 69 -16.97 8.95 -20.40
N ASP A 70 -15.90 8.18 -20.21
CA ASP A 70 -15.75 7.11 -19.21
C ASP A 70 -14.71 7.49 -18.14
N GLU A 71 -15.00 8.57 -17.41
CA GLU A 71 -14.18 9.02 -16.26
C GLU A 71 -14.12 7.97 -15.14
N GLU A 72 -15.16 7.13 -15.03
CA GLU A 72 -15.18 6.05 -14.04
C GLU A 72 -14.10 5.00 -14.37
N GLN A 73 -13.98 4.60 -15.62
CA GLN A 73 -12.95 3.67 -16.05
C GLN A 73 -11.55 4.25 -15.90
N LYS A 74 -11.36 5.54 -16.25
CA LYS A 74 -10.09 6.23 -16.00
C LYS A 74 -9.72 6.20 -14.52
N SER A 75 -10.66 6.53 -13.64
CA SER A 75 -10.48 6.49 -12.18
C SER A 75 -10.13 5.08 -11.68
N LYS A 76 -10.79 4.04 -12.20
CA LYS A 76 -10.46 2.63 -11.88
C LYS A 76 -9.04 2.27 -12.31
N MET A 77 -8.61 2.65 -13.51
CA MET A 77 -7.26 2.38 -14.01
C MET A 77 -6.19 3.10 -13.18
N MET A 78 -6.39 4.40 -12.90
CA MET A 78 -5.51 5.19 -12.04
C MET A 78 -5.41 4.60 -10.63
N THR A 79 -6.53 4.18 -10.06
CA THR A 79 -6.56 3.53 -8.74
C THR A 79 -5.77 2.23 -8.73
N ARG A 80 -5.95 1.39 -9.75
CA ARG A 80 -5.19 0.12 -9.89
C ARG A 80 -3.69 0.38 -10.02
N ALA A 81 -3.28 1.36 -10.82
CA ALA A 81 -1.87 1.74 -10.96
C ALA A 81 -1.30 2.25 -9.63
N ALA A 82 -2.01 3.13 -8.92
CA ALA A 82 -1.59 3.65 -7.62
C ALA A 82 -1.43 2.55 -6.57
N VAL A 83 -2.34 1.58 -6.50
CA VAL A 83 -2.25 0.43 -5.60
C VAL A 83 -0.98 -0.39 -5.89
N GLN A 84 -0.65 -0.62 -7.16
CA GLN A 84 0.56 -1.38 -7.53
C GLN A 84 1.85 -0.65 -7.15
N VAL A 85 1.88 0.68 -7.28
CA VAL A 85 3.01 1.51 -6.81
C VAL A 85 3.20 1.37 -5.30
N ILE A 86 2.12 1.45 -4.51
CA ILE A 86 2.21 1.31 -3.05
C ILE A 86 2.69 -0.09 -2.66
N ILE A 87 2.19 -1.14 -3.33
CA ILE A 87 2.66 -2.52 -3.11
C ILE A 87 4.16 -2.62 -3.40
N ALA A 88 4.60 -2.08 -4.55
CA ALA A 88 6.00 -2.11 -4.94
C ALA A 88 6.89 -1.40 -3.91
N TYR A 89 6.51 -0.21 -3.46
CA TYR A 89 7.22 0.55 -2.43
C TYR A 89 7.28 -0.22 -1.11
N TYR A 90 6.14 -0.70 -0.61
CA TYR A 90 6.07 -1.40 0.68
C TYR A 90 6.86 -2.70 0.66
N PHE A 91 6.78 -3.47 -0.42
CA PHE A 91 7.53 -4.71 -0.55
C PHE A 91 9.03 -4.44 -0.64
N LYS A 92 9.46 -3.51 -1.51
CA LYS A 92 10.88 -3.17 -1.69
C LYS A 92 11.51 -2.63 -0.41
N SER A 93 10.79 -1.81 0.33
CA SER A 93 11.31 -1.16 1.54
C SER A 93 11.45 -2.14 2.71
N ASN A 94 10.51 -3.08 2.86
CA ASN A 94 10.56 -4.08 3.93
C ASN A 94 9.72 -5.31 3.59
N THR A 95 10.29 -6.23 2.81
CA THR A 95 9.63 -7.48 2.39
C THR A 95 9.13 -8.29 3.59
N GLY A 96 9.93 -8.38 4.65
CA GLY A 96 9.59 -9.15 5.85
C GLY A 96 8.34 -8.62 6.55
N LYS A 97 8.29 -7.31 6.79
CA LYS A 97 7.12 -6.64 7.36
C LYS A 97 5.90 -6.78 6.45
N PHE A 98 6.07 -6.59 5.14
CA PHE A 98 4.98 -6.72 4.18
C PHE A 98 4.36 -8.10 4.22
N LEU A 99 5.15 -9.17 4.15
CA LEU A 99 4.62 -10.54 4.18
C LEU A 99 3.99 -10.92 5.54
N GLN A 100 4.44 -10.31 6.63
CA GLN A 100 3.87 -10.54 7.96
C GLN A 100 2.50 -9.84 8.13
N VAL A 101 2.35 -8.63 7.59
CA VAL A 101 1.13 -7.82 7.66
C VAL A 101 0.13 -8.21 6.58
N PHE A 102 0.61 -8.51 5.37
CA PHE A 102 -0.15 -8.85 4.18
C PHE A 102 0.41 -10.14 3.55
N PRO A 103 -0.11 -11.32 3.95
CA PRO A 103 0.39 -12.60 3.44
C PRO A 103 0.25 -12.78 1.91
N ASN A 104 -0.64 -12.02 1.28
CA ASN A 104 -0.83 -11.98 -0.16
C ASN A 104 -1.47 -10.65 -0.62
N GLU A 105 -1.46 -10.39 -1.92
CA GLU A 105 -2.00 -9.18 -2.54
C GLU A 105 -3.51 -8.98 -2.27
N SER A 106 -4.30 -10.05 -2.27
CA SER A 106 -5.74 -9.97 -1.99
C SER A 106 -6.02 -9.44 -0.58
N ILE A 107 -5.22 -9.88 0.41
CA ILE A 107 -5.31 -9.34 1.77
C ILE A 107 -4.95 -7.85 1.77
N PHE A 108 -3.87 -7.44 1.09
CA PHE A 108 -3.51 -6.02 0.98
C PHE A 108 -4.65 -5.16 0.40
N ILE A 109 -5.20 -5.55 -0.75
CA ILE A 109 -6.28 -4.81 -1.42
C ILE A 109 -7.52 -4.75 -0.52
N SER A 110 -7.93 -5.88 0.06
CA SER A 110 -9.09 -5.91 0.96
C SER A 110 -8.87 -5.06 2.23
N SER A 111 -7.65 -4.98 2.75
CA SER A 111 -7.29 -4.08 3.85
C SER A 111 -7.44 -2.61 3.45
N LEU A 112 -6.99 -2.22 2.25
CA LEU A 112 -7.16 -0.84 1.75
C LEU A 112 -8.64 -0.47 1.62
N VAL A 113 -9.48 -1.37 1.07
CA VAL A 113 -10.93 -1.14 0.95
C VAL A 113 -11.55 -0.92 2.33
N ARG A 114 -11.19 -1.75 3.33
CA ARG A 114 -11.69 -1.62 4.70
C ARG A 114 -11.26 -0.30 5.34
N ILE A 115 -10.00 0.08 5.18
CA ILE A 115 -9.48 1.35 5.70
C ILE A 115 -10.22 2.52 5.06
N THR A 116 -10.42 2.49 3.74
CA THR A 116 -11.15 3.53 3.02
C THR A 116 -12.59 3.65 3.52
N LYS A 117 -13.29 2.51 3.73
CA LYS A 117 -14.64 2.51 4.31
C LYS A 117 -14.66 3.11 5.72
N ARG A 118 -13.71 2.74 6.58
CA ARG A 118 -13.61 3.26 7.95
C ARG A 118 -13.30 4.74 8.01
N THR A 119 -12.59 5.27 7.02
CA THR A 119 -12.20 6.68 6.96
C THR A 119 -13.18 7.55 6.18
N GLY A 120 -14.06 6.95 5.38
CA GLY A 120 -15.06 7.66 4.57
C GLY A 120 -16.36 8.01 5.30
N GLU A 121 -16.80 7.21 6.28
CA GLU A 121 -18.00 7.50 7.07
C GLU A 121 -17.64 8.19 8.38
N ARG A 122 -18.24 9.36 8.68
CA ARG A 122 -17.87 10.19 9.85
C ARG A 122 -17.86 9.41 11.18
N PHE A 123 -18.92 8.64 11.46
CA PHE A 123 -19.01 7.87 12.70
C PHE A 123 -17.94 6.77 12.78
N LEU A 124 -17.73 6.04 11.68
CA LEU A 124 -16.69 5.00 11.62
C LEU A 124 -15.28 5.61 11.73
N HIS A 125 -15.09 6.80 11.17
CA HIS A 125 -13.84 7.54 11.21
C HIS A 125 -13.52 7.95 12.65
N GLU A 126 -14.46 8.61 13.34
CA GLU A 126 -14.29 9.00 14.75
C GLU A 126 -14.01 7.78 15.64
N TYR A 127 -14.76 6.68 15.47
CA TYR A 127 -14.53 5.44 16.20
C TYR A 127 -13.16 4.81 15.90
N PHE A 128 -12.75 4.81 14.62
CA PHE A 128 -11.45 4.29 14.20
C PHE A 128 -10.31 5.13 14.77
N MET A 129 -10.41 6.45 14.74
CA MET A 129 -9.38 7.35 15.28
C MET A 129 -9.21 7.19 16.80
N LEU A 130 -10.31 7.04 17.55
CA LEU A 130 -10.27 6.89 19.00
C LEU A 130 -9.65 5.55 19.44
N ASN A 131 -9.98 4.45 18.75
CA ASN A 131 -9.65 3.10 19.23
C ASN A 131 -8.63 2.39 18.31
N GLY A 132 -8.93 2.31 17.02
CA GLY A 132 -8.16 1.51 16.06
C GLY A 132 -6.83 2.15 15.66
N PHE A 133 -6.82 3.46 15.44
CA PHE A 133 -5.62 4.19 15.03
C PHE A 133 -4.56 4.18 16.13
N LYS A 134 -4.94 4.43 17.38
CA LYS A 134 -4.03 4.37 18.53
C LYS A 134 -3.35 3.00 18.67
N GLU A 135 -4.10 1.92 18.47
CA GLU A 135 -3.53 0.56 18.46
C GLU A 135 -2.60 0.32 17.27
N MET A 136 -2.96 0.80 16.07
CA MET A 136 -2.09 0.73 14.90
C MET A 136 -0.80 1.55 15.06
N ALA A 137 -0.88 2.72 15.68
CA ALA A 137 0.28 3.55 16.00
C ALA A 137 1.20 2.83 17.00
N ASN A 138 0.63 2.17 18.02
CA ASN A 138 1.39 1.36 18.98
C ASN A 138 2.10 0.16 18.34
N LEU A 139 1.55 -0.40 17.26
CA LEU A 139 2.21 -1.44 16.47
C LEU A 139 3.45 -0.92 15.71
N LYS A 140 3.66 0.39 15.63
CA LYS A 140 4.77 1.03 14.90
C LYS A 140 4.87 0.51 13.45
N LEU A 141 3.71 0.37 12.81
CA LEU A 141 3.62 -0.05 11.40
C LEU A 141 4.19 1.01 10.46
N PHE A 142 4.16 2.27 10.87
CA PHE A 142 4.79 3.39 10.18
C PHE A 142 5.98 3.92 11.01
N PRO A 143 7.05 4.40 10.34
CA PRO A 143 7.28 4.34 8.89
C PRO A 143 7.49 2.91 8.39
N TRP A 144 7.16 2.66 7.12
CA TRP A 144 7.09 1.30 6.58
C TRP A 144 8.47 0.63 6.50
N ARG A 145 9.51 1.42 6.26
CA ARG A 145 10.92 0.99 6.24
C ARG A 145 11.37 0.33 7.55
N ASN A 146 10.79 0.71 8.68
CA ASN A 146 11.24 0.22 9.99
C ASN A 146 10.92 -1.26 10.16
N TYR A 147 11.85 -1.99 10.78
CA TYR A 147 11.65 -3.39 11.15
C TYR A 147 10.41 -3.57 12.02
N PHE A 148 9.71 -4.66 11.76
CA PHE A 148 8.55 -5.07 12.53
C PHE A 148 8.75 -6.51 12.99
N LEU A 149 8.77 -6.68 14.31
CA LEU A 149 8.85 -8.00 14.94
C LEU A 149 7.45 -8.42 15.37
N LYS A 150 7.02 -9.54 14.79
CA LYS A 150 5.72 -10.13 15.05
C LYS A 150 5.69 -10.77 16.43
N THR A 151 4.88 -10.23 17.34
CA THR A 151 4.54 -10.87 18.62
C THR A 151 3.12 -11.43 18.57
N SER A 152 2.79 -12.34 19.50
CA SER A 152 1.46 -12.94 19.62
C SER A 152 0.35 -11.90 19.83
N ASN A 153 0.63 -10.83 20.58
CA ASN A 153 -0.32 -9.73 20.81
C ASN A 153 -0.51 -8.90 19.53
N ASN A 154 0.57 -8.62 18.80
CA ASN A 154 0.51 -7.86 17.55
C ASN A 154 -0.34 -8.59 16.49
N LEU A 155 -0.34 -9.92 16.51
CA LEU A 155 -1.14 -10.75 15.61
C LEU A 155 -2.65 -10.57 15.78
N VAL A 156 -3.13 -10.46 17.01
CA VAL A 156 -4.57 -10.27 17.27
C VAL A 156 -5.03 -8.91 16.76
N ILE A 157 -4.23 -7.87 17.00
CA ILE A 157 -4.50 -6.51 16.54
C ILE A 157 -4.44 -6.45 15.01
N LEU A 158 -3.41 -7.02 14.38
CA LEU A 158 -3.29 -7.09 12.92
C LEU A 158 -4.46 -7.84 12.29
N LYS A 159 -4.89 -8.96 12.88
CA LYS A 159 -6.07 -9.68 12.42
C LYS A 159 -7.31 -8.80 12.51
N ARG A 160 -7.60 -8.19 13.65
CA ARG A 160 -8.79 -7.35 13.83
C ARG A 160 -8.80 -6.13 12.92
N LEU A 161 -7.69 -5.39 12.86
CA LEU A 161 -7.63 -4.09 12.20
C LEU A 161 -7.30 -4.20 10.71
N ILE A 162 -6.54 -5.20 10.28
CA ILE A 162 -5.99 -5.27 8.91
C ILE A 162 -6.49 -6.50 8.16
N GLN A 163 -6.41 -7.70 8.77
CA GLN A 163 -6.58 -8.98 8.05
C GLN A 163 -7.97 -9.62 8.18
N SER A 164 -8.86 -9.12 9.03
CA SER A 164 -10.10 -9.80 9.41
C SER A 164 -11.01 -9.99 8.19
N GLN A 165 -11.12 -11.24 7.78
CA GLN A 165 -12.33 -11.80 7.19
C GLN A 165 -13.29 -12.08 8.36
N ARG A 166 -14.27 -11.20 8.59
CA ARG A 166 -15.55 -11.75 9.03
C ARG A 166 -16.22 -12.22 7.75
N GLY A 167 -16.24 -13.54 7.57
CA GLY A 167 -17.13 -14.17 6.62
C GLY A 167 -18.56 -13.73 6.92
N CYS A 168 -19.31 -13.50 5.85
CA CYS A 168 -20.74 -13.78 5.88
C CYS A 168 -20.96 -15.24 6.25
#